data_AF-A0AAQ3SI14-F1
#
_entry.id   AF-A0AAQ3SI14-F1
#
_cell.length_a   1.000
_cell.length_b   1.000
_cell.length_c   1.000
_cell.angle_alpha   90.00
_cell.angle_beta   90.00
_cell.angle_gamma   90.00
#
_symmetry.space_group_name_H-M   'P 1'
#
loop_
_entity.id
_entity.type
_entity.pdbx_description
1 polymer ?
#
loop_
_entity_poly.entity_id
_entity_poly.type
_entity_poly.pdbx_seq_one_letter_code
_entity_poly.pdbx_strand_id
1 'polypeptide(L)'
;MDVKSAFPNRFIEEEVYVRQPPGFESARFPDRVYKLRKALYGPKQAPRAWYARLKSFLLKCGFVMGSVDKTLFLLSRGGDTTIVRIYVDDIIFGGSSHALMSREFEMSLMGELRFFLGLQIKQGPEGTFVHQAKYTRDILKKFDMGILNP
;
A
#
# COMPACT_ATOMS: atom_id res chain seq x y z
N MET A 1 1.18 8.15 0.30
CA MET A 1 0.72 8.08 1.69
C MET A 1 0.76 6.62 2.10
N ASP A 2 1.14 6.33 3.34
CA ASP A 2 1.12 4.97 3.91
C ASP A 2 0.13 4.91 5.08
N VAL A 3 -0.63 3.82 5.18
CA VAL A 3 -1.60 3.59 6.24
C VAL A 3 -0.94 2.75 7.31
N LYS A 4 -0.80 3.30 8.52
CA LYS A 4 -0.29 2.52 9.63
C LYS A 4 -1.21 1.34 9.90
N SER A 5 -0.62 0.15 10.02
CA SER A 5 -1.34 -1.06 10.40
C SER A 5 -2.51 -1.39 9.46
N ALA A 6 -2.30 -1.33 8.14
CA ALA A 6 -3.29 -1.72 7.13
C ALA A 6 -3.87 -3.14 7.35
N PHE A 7 -3.06 -4.07 7.86
CA PHE A 7 -3.42 -5.48 8.07
C PHE A 7 -3.79 -5.87 9.52
N PRO A 8 -3.05 -5.45 10.57
CA PRO A 8 -3.24 -5.96 11.94
C PRO A 8 -4.59 -5.62 12.59
N ASN A 9 -5.37 -4.72 11.97
CA ASN A 9 -6.60 -4.18 12.56
C ASN A 9 -7.89 -4.85 12.06
N ARG A 10 -7.82 -6.02 11.40
CA ARG A 10 -9.02 -6.73 10.94
C ARG A 10 -9.04 -8.20 11.29
N PHE A 11 -10.24 -8.64 11.64
CA PHE A 11 -10.60 -10.05 11.65
C PHE A 11 -10.66 -10.55 10.21
N ILE A 12 -10.13 -11.74 9.98
CA ILE A 12 -10.27 -12.43 8.70
C ILE A 12 -11.63 -13.12 8.73
N GLU A 13 -12.48 -12.85 7.73
CA GLU A 13 -13.77 -13.55 7.57
C GLU A 13 -13.56 -15.03 7.17
N GLU A 14 -12.51 -15.26 6.36
CA GLU A 14 -12.08 -16.58 5.96
C GLU A 14 -11.34 -17.31 7.11
N GLU A 15 -11.54 -18.61 7.19
CA GLU A 15 -10.82 -19.47 8.11
C GLU A 15 -9.43 -19.79 7.55
N VAL A 16 -8.40 -19.14 8.09
CA VAL A 16 -7.01 -19.30 7.65
C VAL A 16 -6.20 -20.00 8.73
N TYR A 17 -5.51 -21.07 8.33
CA TYR A 17 -4.55 -21.79 9.14
C TYR A 17 -3.13 -21.56 8.62
N VAL A 18 -2.17 -21.42 9.53
CA VAL A 18 -0.74 -21.31 9.21
C VAL A 18 0.05 -22.38 9.93
N ARG A 19 1.15 -22.80 9.29
CA ARG A 19 2.15 -23.65 9.95
C ARG A 19 2.68 -22.97 11.20
N GLN A 20 3.16 -23.76 12.14
CA GLN A 20 3.81 -23.25 13.33
C GLN A 20 5.01 -22.41 12.92
N PRO A 21 5.07 -21.11 13.32
CA PRO A 21 6.19 -20.27 12.95
C PRO A 21 7.45 -20.71 13.70
N PRO A 22 8.63 -20.49 13.12
CA PRO A 22 9.90 -20.80 13.77
C PRO A 22 9.99 -20.19 15.17
N GLY A 23 10.30 -21.00 16.18
CA GLY A 23 10.40 -20.61 17.58
C GLY A 23 9.09 -20.69 18.39
N PHE A 24 7.98 -21.08 17.75
CA PHE A 24 6.67 -21.28 18.41
C PHE A 24 6.14 -22.71 18.24
N GLU A 25 6.96 -23.64 17.75
CA GLU A 25 6.57 -25.02 17.54
C GLU A 25 6.27 -25.73 18.88
N SER A 26 5.14 -26.42 18.94
CA SER A 26 4.76 -27.23 20.08
C SER A 26 5.39 -28.63 19.97
N ALA A 27 6.31 -28.95 20.87
CA ALA A 27 6.87 -30.30 20.98
C ALA A 27 5.81 -31.37 21.29
N ARG A 28 4.73 -30.99 22.00
CA ARG A 28 3.61 -31.89 22.32
C ARG A 28 2.67 -32.11 21.13
N PHE A 29 2.60 -31.16 20.22
CA PHE A 29 1.68 -31.20 19.08
C PHE A 29 2.38 -30.72 17.79
N PRO A 30 3.32 -31.52 17.26
CA PRO A 30 4.15 -31.11 16.12
C PRO A 30 3.32 -30.89 14.84
N ASP A 31 2.25 -31.66 14.65
CA ASP A 31 1.42 -31.62 13.43
C ASP A 31 0.28 -30.59 13.48
N ARG A 32 0.18 -29.78 14.55
CA ARG A 32 -0.85 -28.75 14.65
C ARG A 32 -0.50 -27.50 13.85
N VAL A 33 -1.56 -26.75 13.53
CA VAL A 33 -1.50 -25.46 12.84
C VAL A 33 -2.18 -24.39 13.69
N TYR A 34 -1.78 -23.13 13.50
CA TYR A 34 -2.42 -22.00 14.17
C TYR A 34 -3.55 -21.45 13.32
N LYS A 35 -4.71 -21.23 13.92
CA LYS A 35 -5.82 -20.48 13.31
C LYS A 35 -5.58 -18.98 13.47
N LEU A 36 -5.54 -18.24 12.37
CA LEU A 36 -5.39 -16.80 12.40
C LEU A 36 -6.70 -16.13 12.82
N ARG A 37 -6.65 -15.35 13.90
CA ARG A 37 -7.77 -14.48 14.31
C ARG A 37 -7.70 -13.10 13.66
N LYS A 38 -6.50 -12.65 13.30
CA LYS A 38 -6.24 -11.34 12.67
C LYS A 38 -5.42 -11.53 11.40
N ALA A 39 -5.59 -10.62 10.46
CA ALA A 39 -4.84 -10.63 9.21
C ALA A 39 -3.33 -10.46 9.47
N LEU A 40 -2.53 -11.41 8.98
CA LEU A 40 -1.07 -11.31 8.94
C LEU A 40 -0.61 -10.75 7.61
N TYR A 41 0.60 -10.17 7.58
CA TYR A 41 1.26 -9.83 6.32
C TYR A 41 1.70 -11.11 5.59
N GLY A 42 1.53 -11.16 4.27
CA GLY A 42 1.89 -12.32 3.43
C GLY A 42 0.69 -13.06 2.82
N PRO A 43 -0.30 -13.54 3.60
CA PRO A 43 -1.49 -14.17 3.06
C PRO A 43 -2.32 -13.19 2.20
N LYS A 44 -2.83 -13.66 1.05
CA LYS A 44 -3.68 -12.89 0.13
C LYS A 44 -4.97 -12.34 0.75
N GLN A 45 -5.41 -12.92 1.86
CA GLN A 45 -6.60 -12.52 2.60
C GLN A 45 -6.46 -11.12 3.22
N ALA A 46 -5.29 -10.81 3.78
CA ALA A 46 -5.05 -9.54 4.43
C ALA A 46 -5.19 -8.33 3.47
N PRO A 47 -4.55 -8.31 2.28
CA PRO A 47 -4.74 -7.21 1.31
C PRO A 47 -6.14 -7.17 0.71
N ARG A 48 -6.82 -8.32 0.54
CA ARG A 48 -8.22 -8.34 0.07
C ARG A 48 -9.17 -7.72 1.09
N ALA A 49 -9.07 -8.16 2.34
CA ALA A 49 -9.84 -7.59 3.44
C ALA A 49 -9.55 -6.09 3.54
N TRP A 50 -8.27 -5.70 3.51
CA TRP A 50 -7.85 -4.30 3.52
C TRP A 50 -8.56 -3.47 2.42
N TYR A 51 -8.42 -3.89 1.17
CA TYR A 51 -9.05 -3.24 0.02
C TYR A 51 -10.58 -3.14 0.19
N ALA A 52 -11.25 -4.14 0.78
CA ALA A 52 -12.70 -4.13 0.96
C ALA A 52 -13.24 -3.03 1.92
N ARG A 53 -12.63 -2.72 3.09
CA ARG A 53 -13.08 -1.53 3.88
C ARG A 53 -12.74 -0.31 3.08
N LEU A 54 -11.52 -0.22 2.53
CA LEU A 54 -11.04 1.03 1.96
C LEU A 54 -11.96 1.45 0.81
N LYS A 55 -12.28 0.50 -0.08
CA LYS A 55 -13.34 0.64 -1.08
C LYS A 55 -14.65 1.10 -0.46
N SER A 56 -15.16 0.39 0.54
CA SER A 56 -16.46 0.70 1.17
C SER A 56 -16.49 2.10 1.79
N PHE A 57 -15.39 2.52 2.41
CA PHE A 57 -15.21 3.85 2.97
C PHE A 57 -15.18 4.93 1.88
N LEU A 58 -14.36 4.75 0.84
CA LEU A 58 -14.27 5.69 -0.28
C LEU A 58 -15.63 5.88 -0.96
N LEU A 59 -16.37 4.80 -1.20
CA LEU A 59 -17.72 4.87 -1.75
C LEU A 59 -18.68 5.66 -0.83
N LYS A 60 -18.62 5.44 0.49
CA LYS A 60 -19.41 6.22 1.47
C LYS A 60 -19.04 7.70 1.48
N CYS A 61 -17.79 8.05 1.19
CA CYS A 61 -17.33 9.44 1.05
C CYS A 61 -17.75 10.08 -0.29
N GLY A 62 -18.38 9.32 -1.19
CA GLY A 62 -18.85 9.79 -2.49
C GLY A 62 -17.84 9.64 -3.62
N PHE A 63 -16.75 8.90 -3.42
CA PHE A 63 -15.86 8.55 -4.52
C PHE A 63 -16.56 7.59 -5.48
N VAL A 64 -16.29 7.76 -6.77
CA VAL A 64 -16.69 6.85 -7.84
C VAL A 64 -15.51 5.99 -8.22
N MET A 65 -15.74 4.68 -8.30
CA MET A 65 -14.71 3.74 -8.74
C MET A 65 -14.54 3.80 -10.26
N GLY A 66 -13.29 3.67 -10.73
CA GLY A 66 -12.97 3.57 -12.14
C GLY A 66 -13.73 2.44 -12.85
N SER A 67 -14.17 2.72 -14.08
CA SER A 67 -14.88 1.74 -14.92
C SER A 67 -13.96 0.60 -15.35
N VAL A 68 -12.74 0.94 -15.81
CA VAL A 68 -11.70 0.00 -16.23
C VAL A 68 -10.87 -0.47 -15.04
N ASP A 69 -10.36 0.47 -14.25
CA ASP A 69 -9.46 0.16 -13.14
C ASP A 69 -10.16 0.28 -11.78
N LYS A 70 -10.36 -0.86 -11.12
CA LYS A 70 -11.06 -0.94 -9.82
C LYS A 70 -10.21 -0.45 -8.65
N THR A 71 -8.93 -0.17 -8.86
CA THR A 71 -8.05 0.42 -7.84
C THR A 71 -7.98 1.94 -7.92
N LEU A 72 -8.59 2.54 -8.95
CA LEU A 72 -8.71 3.98 -9.14
C LEU A 72 -10.07 4.48 -8.63
N PHE A 73 -10.06 5.58 -7.89
CA PHE A 73 -11.26 6.24 -7.38
C PHE A 73 -11.16 7.73 -7.67
N LEU A 74 -12.28 8.33 -8.06
CA LEU A 74 -12.37 9.75 -8.38
C LEU A 74 -13.48 10.39 -7.54
N LEU A 75 -13.20 11.56 -7.00
CA LEU A 75 -14.19 12.43 -6.35
C LEU A 75 -14.13 13.78 -7.05
N SER A 76 -15.25 14.21 -7.62
CA SER A 76 -15.39 15.55 -8.18
C SER A 76 -16.33 16.38 -7.32
N ARG A 77 -15.88 17.56 -6.88
CA ARG A 77 -16.69 18.50 -6.08
C ARG A 77 -16.36 19.93 -6.51
N GLY A 78 -17.35 20.65 -7.04
CA GLY A 78 -17.21 22.10 -7.30
C GLY A 78 -16.05 22.49 -8.22
N GLY A 79 -15.66 21.61 -9.17
CA GLY A 79 -14.53 21.82 -10.06
C GLY A 79 -13.22 21.18 -9.58
N ASP A 80 -13.09 20.88 -8.29
CA ASP A 80 -11.98 20.11 -7.76
C ASP A 80 -12.14 18.62 -8.08
N THR A 81 -11.02 17.98 -8.42
CA THR A 81 -10.95 16.52 -8.61
C THR A 81 -9.89 15.93 -7.70
N THR A 82 -10.30 14.98 -6.86
CA THR A 82 -9.41 14.14 -6.08
C THR A 82 -9.37 12.75 -6.70
N ILE A 83 -8.16 12.28 -6.99
CA ILE A 83 -7.88 10.94 -7.51
C ILE A 83 -7.22 10.15 -6.39
N VAL A 84 -7.69 8.93 -6.17
CA VAL A 84 -7.08 7.96 -5.24
C VAL A 84 -6.72 6.71 -6.02
N ARG A 85 -5.48 6.28 -5.87
CA ARG A 85 -4.97 5.05 -6.47
C ARG A 85 -4.43 4.15 -5.37
N ILE A 86 -4.94 2.92 -5.33
CA ILE A 86 -4.57 1.94 -4.31
C ILE A 86 -3.64 0.89 -4.92
N TYR A 87 -2.54 0.60 -4.26
CA TYR A 87 -1.67 -0.52 -4.58
C TYR A 87 -1.36 -1.29 -3.30
N VAL A 88 -2.04 -2.42 -3.09
CA VAL A 88 -1.91 -3.23 -1.87
C VAL A 88 -2.15 -2.35 -0.62
N ASP A 89 -1.10 -2.01 0.13
CA ASP A 89 -1.07 -1.15 1.31
C ASP A 89 -0.74 0.31 1.00
N ASP A 90 -0.06 0.59 -0.11
CA ASP A 90 0.25 1.94 -0.54
C ASP A 90 -0.97 2.64 -1.16
N ILE A 91 -1.14 3.93 -0.82
CA ILE A 91 -2.17 4.77 -1.42
C ILE A 91 -1.56 6.06 -1.95
N ILE A 92 -1.79 6.31 -3.24
CA ILE A 92 -1.47 7.59 -3.89
C ILE A 92 -2.73 8.43 -3.95
N PHE A 93 -2.55 9.72 -3.70
CA PHE A 93 -3.56 10.73 -3.90
C PHE A 93 -3.06 11.78 -4.88
N GLY A 94 -3.94 12.23 -5.75
CA GLY A 94 -3.75 13.42 -6.57
C GLY A 94 -4.94 14.36 -6.39
N GLY A 95 -4.69 15.68 -6.36
CA GLY A 95 -5.74 16.69 -6.18
C GLY A 95 -5.59 17.50 -4.88
N SER A 96 -6.58 18.35 -4.62
CA SER A 96 -6.50 19.46 -3.65
C SER A 96 -6.89 19.10 -2.21
N SER A 97 -7.50 17.94 -1.95
CA SER A 97 -7.97 17.60 -0.59
C SER A 97 -7.67 16.15 -0.17
N HIS A 98 -6.70 16.01 0.73
CA HIS A 98 -6.31 14.73 1.36
C HIS A 98 -6.94 14.51 2.75
N ALA A 99 -7.58 15.54 3.32
CA ALA A 99 -8.05 15.56 4.70
C ALA A 99 -9.09 14.48 5.02
N LEU A 100 -9.84 14.00 4.02
CA LEU A 100 -10.90 13.00 4.19
C LEU A 100 -10.38 11.66 4.76
N MET A 101 -9.17 11.25 4.36
CA MET A 101 -8.62 9.94 4.74
C MET A 101 -8.10 9.91 6.17
N SER A 102 -7.47 11.00 6.58
CA SER A 102 -6.89 11.15 7.92
C SER A 102 -7.94 11.18 9.04
N ARG A 103 -9.22 11.34 8.70
CA ARG A 103 -10.33 11.24 9.66
C ARG A 103 -10.66 9.81 10.07
N GLU A 104 -10.40 8.84 9.19
CA GLU A 104 -10.75 7.43 9.40
C GLU A 104 -9.53 6.53 9.61
N PHE A 105 -8.39 6.88 8.99
CA PHE A 105 -7.18 6.07 9.01
C PHE A 105 -6.00 6.86 9.57
N GLU A 106 -5.21 6.21 10.41
CA GLU A 106 -3.93 6.76 10.87
C GLU A 106 -2.90 6.68 9.73
N MET A 107 -2.40 7.84 9.29
CA MET A 107 -1.51 7.95 8.13
C MET A 107 -0.08 8.29 8.60
N SER A 108 0.94 7.64 8.04
CA SER A 108 2.36 7.81 8.42
C SER A 108 3.15 8.79 7.54
N LEU A 109 2.64 9.21 6.38
CA LEU A 109 3.39 10.03 5.41
C LEU A 109 2.50 11.06 4.71
N MET A 110 2.54 12.31 5.17
CA MET A 110 1.89 13.46 4.52
C MET A 110 2.94 14.32 3.83
N GLY A 111 3.08 14.17 2.51
CA GLY A 111 4.01 14.96 1.72
C GLY A 111 3.94 14.61 0.25
N GLU A 112 4.66 15.40 -0.55
CA GLU A 112 4.80 15.18 -1.98
C GLU A 112 5.32 13.77 -2.30
N LEU A 113 4.80 13.17 -3.37
CA LEU A 113 5.13 11.79 -3.72
C LEU A 113 6.56 11.75 -4.28
N ARG A 114 7.51 11.29 -3.46
CA ARG A 114 8.94 11.18 -3.85
C ARG A 114 9.36 9.79 -4.27
N PHE A 115 8.68 8.77 -3.77
CA PHE A 115 8.96 7.38 -4.05
C PHE A 115 7.66 6.58 -4.13
N PHE A 116 7.56 5.68 -5.11
CA PHE A 116 6.45 4.74 -5.24
C PHE A 116 6.92 3.49 -5.96
N LEU A 117 6.73 2.29 -5.38
CA LEU A 117 7.11 1.00 -5.98
C LEU A 117 8.57 0.93 -6.49
N GLY A 118 9.49 1.52 -5.73
CA GLY A 118 10.91 1.58 -6.11
C GLY A 118 11.25 2.59 -7.21
N LEU A 119 10.27 3.35 -7.69
CA LEU A 119 10.46 4.50 -8.58
C LEU A 119 10.65 5.77 -7.74
N GLN A 120 11.57 6.63 -8.18
CA GLN A 120 11.74 7.98 -7.68
C GLN A 120 10.91 8.93 -8.51
N ILE A 121 10.22 9.84 -7.85
CA ILE A 121 9.33 10.80 -8.47
C ILE A 121 9.81 12.19 -8.06
N LYS A 122 10.00 13.05 -9.06
CA LYS A 122 10.29 14.48 -8.88
C LYS A 122 9.18 15.25 -9.56
N GLN A 123 8.45 16.03 -8.79
CA GLN A 123 7.38 16.88 -9.28
C GLN A 123 7.91 18.32 -9.35
N GLY A 124 7.62 19.02 -10.43
CA GLY A 124 8.05 20.40 -10.63
C GLY A 124 7.13 21.13 -11.61
N PRO A 125 7.38 22.43 -11.85
CA PRO A 125 6.55 23.25 -12.72
C PRO A 125 6.43 22.71 -14.16
N GLU A 126 7.52 22.11 -14.66
CA GLU A 126 7.61 21.50 -16.01
C GLU A 126 6.94 20.12 -16.10
N GLY A 127 6.42 19.59 -14.97
CA GLY A 127 5.74 18.31 -14.92
C GLY A 127 6.34 17.32 -13.91
N THR A 128 6.06 16.04 -14.12
CA THR A 128 6.48 14.96 -13.22
C THR A 128 7.53 14.08 -13.89
N PHE A 129 8.70 13.98 -13.29
CA PHE A 129 9.80 13.14 -13.74
C PHE A 129 9.89 11.87 -12.88
N VAL A 130 9.87 10.71 -13.53
CA VAL A 130 9.95 9.39 -12.89
C VAL A 130 11.25 8.73 -13.27
N HIS A 131 12.05 8.28 -12.30
CA HIS A 131 13.36 7.69 -12.54
C HIS A 131 13.75 6.63 -11.51
N GLN A 132 14.79 5.84 -11.80
CA GLN A 132 15.30 4.78 -10.92
C GLN A 132 16.78 4.95 -10.56
N ALA A 133 17.28 6.19 -10.57
CA ALA A 133 18.70 6.47 -10.37
C ALA A 133 19.31 5.84 -9.09
N LYS A 134 18.54 5.75 -7.99
CA LYS A 134 18.95 5.01 -6.79
C LYS A 134 19.17 3.53 -7.07
N TYR A 135 18.20 2.87 -7.70
CA TYR A 135 18.30 1.45 -8.06
C TYR A 135 19.50 1.18 -8.97
N THR A 136 19.74 2.03 -9.98
CA THR A 136 20.93 1.93 -10.84
C THR A 136 22.22 2.02 -10.03
N ARG A 137 22.33 2.99 -9.10
CA ARG A 137 23.51 3.10 -8.22
C ARG A 137 23.65 1.90 -7.28
N ASP A 138 22.55 1.39 -6.75
CA ASP A 138 22.55 0.24 -5.84
C ASP A 138 22.99 -1.04 -6.59
N ILE A 139 22.62 -1.21 -7.86
CA ILE A 139 23.14 -2.29 -8.72
C ILE A 139 24.65 -2.11 -8.95
N LEU A 140 25.08 -0.92 -9.39
CA LEU A 140 26.50 -0.67 -9.65
C LEU A 140 27.34 -0.95 -8.40
N LYS A 141 26.86 -0.53 -7.23
CA LYS A 141 27.50 -0.83 -5.95
C LYS A 141 27.50 -2.33 -5.63
N LYS A 142 26.40 -3.04 -5.87
CA LYS A 142 26.27 -4.47 -5.59
C LYS A 142 27.27 -5.33 -6.38
N PHE A 143 27.63 -4.90 -7.58
CA PHE A 143 28.56 -5.61 -8.47
C PHE A 143 29.93 -4.94 -8.58
N ASP A 144 30.26 -4.01 -7.68
CA ASP A 144 31.52 -3.27 -7.65
C ASP A 144 31.87 -2.52 -8.96
N MET A 145 30.83 -2.12 -9.71
CA MET A 145 30.92 -1.39 -10.97
C MET A 145 30.86 0.14 -10.81
N GLY A 146 30.96 0.66 -9.58
CA GLY A 146 30.81 2.08 -9.27
C GLY A 146 31.95 2.99 -9.77
N ILE A 147 33.07 2.41 -10.20
CA ILE A 147 34.30 3.11 -10.62
C ILE A 147 34.63 2.83 -12.10
N LEU A 148 33.77 2.13 -12.83
CA LEU A 148 33.99 1.90 -14.26
C LEU A 148 33.72 3.21 -15.00
N ASN A 149 34.79 3.87 -15.44
CA ASN A 149 34.71 4.90 -16.47
C ASN A 149 34.24 4.22 -17.76
N PRO A 150 33.16 4.68 -18.41
CA PRO A 150 32.77 4.20 -19.73
C PRO A 150 33.84 4.47 -20.79
#